data_AF-A0A351KA05-F1
#
_entry.id   AF-A0A351KA05-F1
#
_cell.length_a   1.000
_cell.length_b   1.000
_cell.length_c   1.000
_cell.angle_alpha   90.00
_cell.angle_beta   90.00
_cell.angle_gamma   90.00
#
_symmetry.space_group_name_H-M   'P 1'
#
loop_
_entity.id
_entity.type
_entity.pdbx_description
1 polymer ?
#
loop_
_entity_poly.entity_id
_entity_poly.type
_entity_poly.pdbx_seq_one_letter_code
_entity_poly.pdbx_strand_id
1 'polypeptide(L)'
;MNLKTDVEQELMDKGIITMAEAIDADYTPTEADQLMVLETALEEANSDLDTEDITVSAWRLAFNAYYDALEAAGEESAELEAARDALEAEADALALLRDEQDRLAYRLEDAEDRLADTLNAEDDSLALLRDEQQRLTYLLETLHEDLRVAQAGRYVLSAANEVTVSIDDPDVPDVPILVLRADSETVSESGMATFTIETTVELVEDLDVFYVLEGTATPDVDFNAPDGDITMKKGLERVTLSIPIRADDDVEADESVTVRLIVEPSGAYRLSDRDRATIQIKSADLPELTLSGGGEVTEGGTVIVTIQADQAPDKDTSVNYSVSGSAQAGIDYEVVTGTALLPAGQLSVDIPIRTILDDVFFMPGDMVVADWPARVGSVEVEEGDLVQRATPLFNLTDPGFTITLFASPTDRSKLAEGQPVTVNLASGGQEVEGIITHLDDTATTSGGSETYEGVVETAETLVGVDGAVVTIDVVVEQSLDAVVVPIAAVLSDGGQEIVRVVTPEGVIERRAIETGMLDGAYVEVVTGVAPGEYVILEIDRS
;
A
#
# COMPACT_ATOMS: atom_id res chain seq x y z
N MET A 1 -33.17 -3.21 -29.47
CA MET A 1 -33.16 -2.79 -28.07
C MET A 1 -34.47 -2.09 -27.85
N ASN A 2 -35.32 -2.68 -27.00
CA ASN A 2 -36.58 -2.06 -26.62
C ASN A 2 -36.31 -1.28 -25.33
N LEU A 3 -36.92 -0.10 -25.22
CA LEU A 3 -36.96 0.66 -23.98
C LEU A 3 -37.61 -0.17 -22.88
N LYS A 4 -37.13 -0.04 -21.64
CA LYS A 4 -37.64 -0.80 -20.50
C LYS A 4 -39.08 -0.34 -20.17
N THR A 5 -39.39 0.94 -20.32
CA THR A 5 -40.67 1.58 -19.99
C THR A 5 -41.00 2.80 -20.89
N ASP A 6 -42.26 3.25 -20.80
CA ASP A 6 -42.72 4.50 -21.43
C ASP A 6 -42.05 5.75 -20.79
N VAL A 7 -41.50 5.61 -19.57
CA VAL A 7 -40.89 6.69 -18.80
C VAL A 7 -39.49 7.02 -19.33
N GLU A 8 -38.65 6.02 -19.63
CA GLU A 8 -37.34 6.30 -20.24
C GLU A 8 -37.49 6.86 -21.66
N GLN A 9 -38.58 6.51 -22.36
CA GLN A 9 -38.89 7.10 -23.65
C GLN A 9 -39.14 8.61 -23.52
N GLU A 10 -39.89 9.03 -22.50
CA GLU A 10 -40.19 10.44 -22.24
C GLU A 10 -38.95 11.24 -21.82
N LEU A 11 -38.07 10.65 -21.00
CA LEU A 11 -36.79 11.26 -20.61
C LEU A 11 -35.82 11.40 -21.79
N MET A 12 -35.74 10.41 -22.67
CA MET A 12 -34.94 10.49 -23.90
C MET A 12 -35.47 11.53 -24.89
N ASP A 13 -36.79 11.62 -25.07
CA ASP A 13 -37.41 12.60 -25.97
C ASP A 13 -37.11 14.05 -25.52
N LYS A 14 -36.86 14.24 -24.22
CA LYS A 14 -36.42 15.51 -23.62
C LYS A 14 -34.90 15.70 -23.59
N GLY A 15 -34.11 14.71 -23.98
CA GLY A 15 -32.65 14.78 -23.97
C GLY A 15 -32.01 14.71 -22.58
N ILE A 16 -32.79 14.32 -21.55
CA ILE A 16 -32.35 14.21 -20.16
C ILE A 16 -31.40 13.02 -19.99
N ILE A 17 -31.71 11.91 -20.67
CA ILE A 17 -30.92 10.68 -20.68
C ILE A 17 -30.58 10.23 -22.10
N THR A 18 -29.47 9.52 -22.23
CA THR A 18 -29.04 8.90 -23.48
C THR A 18 -29.73 7.56 -23.71
N MET A 19 -29.65 7.05 -24.95
CA MET A 19 -30.13 5.69 -25.28
C MET A 19 -29.40 4.59 -24.48
N ALA A 20 -28.16 4.83 -24.06
CA ALA A 20 -27.44 3.87 -23.23
C ALA A 20 -28.01 3.84 -21.80
N GLU A 21 -28.21 5.01 -21.20
CA GLU A 21 -28.83 5.15 -19.87
C GLU A 21 -30.27 4.66 -19.86
N ALA A 22 -31.03 4.86 -20.95
CA ALA A 22 -32.40 4.33 -21.08
C ALA A 22 -32.49 2.80 -21.25
N ILE A 23 -31.35 2.14 -21.55
CA ILE A 23 -31.28 0.68 -21.63
C ILE A 23 -30.80 0.10 -20.29
N ASP A 24 -29.87 0.78 -19.63
CA ASP A 24 -29.27 0.32 -18.38
C ASP A 24 -30.14 0.68 -17.16
N ALA A 25 -30.75 1.87 -17.10
CA ALA A 25 -31.56 2.30 -15.96
C ALA A 25 -33.08 2.12 -16.18
N ASP A 26 -33.80 1.81 -15.10
CA ASP A 26 -35.25 1.68 -14.99
C ASP A 26 -35.76 2.79 -14.06
N TYR A 27 -36.11 3.93 -14.65
CA TYR A 27 -36.50 5.13 -13.90
C TYR A 27 -37.95 5.04 -13.45
N THR A 28 -38.22 5.25 -12.17
CA THR A 28 -39.60 5.33 -11.69
C THR A 28 -40.30 6.58 -12.23
N PRO A 29 -41.65 6.57 -12.35
CA PRO A 29 -42.40 7.75 -12.74
C PRO A 29 -42.13 8.98 -11.85
N THR A 30 -41.77 8.77 -10.57
CA THR A 30 -41.51 9.86 -9.63
C THR A 30 -40.14 10.49 -9.88
N GLU A 31 -39.12 9.67 -10.13
CA GLU A 31 -37.77 10.16 -10.48
C GLU A 31 -37.79 10.88 -11.83
N ALA A 32 -38.50 10.32 -12.80
CA ALA A 32 -38.65 10.98 -14.09
C ALA A 32 -39.37 12.33 -14.00
N ASP A 33 -40.46 12.43 -13.22
CA ASP A 33 -41.13 13.70 -12.96
C ASP A 33 -40.18 14.72 -12.29
N GLN A 34 -39.36 14.27 -11.33
CA GLN A 34 -38.38 15.12 -10.66
C GLN A 34 -37.28 15.60 -11.61
N LEU A 35 -36.73 14.71 -12.44
CA LEU A 35 -35.71 15.04 -13.44
C LEU A 35 -36.25 16.02 -14.48
N MET A 36 -37.50 15.85 -14.93
CA MET A 36 -38.14 16.79 -15.86
C MET A 36 -38.34 18.18 -15.25
N VAL A 37 -38.69 18.26 -13.97
CA VAL A 37 -38.83 19.54 -13.25
C VAL A 37 -37.48 20.22 -13.08
N LEU A 38 -36.46 19.46 -12.70
CA LEU A 38 -35.10 19.98 -12.47
C LEU A 38 -34.43 20.39 -13.79
N GLU A 39 -34.65 19.66 -14.88
CA GLU A 39 -34.17 20.05 -16.21
C GLU A 39 -34.79 21.37 -16.66
N THR A 40 -36.11 21.52 -16.47
CA THR A 40 -36.80 22.79 -16.77
C THR A 40 -36.23 23.94 -15.93
N ALA A 41 -35.95 23.72 -14.65
CA ALA A 41 -35.35 24.72 -13.77
C ALA A 41 -33.90 25.06 -14.17
N LEU A 42 -33.14 24.10 -14.69
CA LEU A 42 -31.79 24.30 -15.22
C LEU A 42 -31.81 25.10 -16.53
N GLU A 43 -32.75 24.81 -17.44
CA GLU A 43 -32.97 25.60 -18.65
C GLU A 43 -33.33 27.06 -18.32
N GLU A 44 -34.24 27.28 -17.36
CA GLU A 44 -34.59 28.62 -16.87
C GLU A 44 -33.38 29.32 -16.25
N ALA A 45 -32.62 28.63 -15.40
CA ALA A 45 -31.40 29.19 -14.81
C ALA A 45 -30.31 29.52 -15.85
N ASN A 46 -30.16 28.70 -16.90
CA ASN A 46 -29.27 28.99 -18.03
C ASN A 46 -29.69 30.29 -18.74
N SER A 47 -30.99 30.43 -19.03
CA SER A 47 -31.54 31.63 -19.65
C SER A 47 -31.35 32.87 -18.77
N ASP A 48 -31.63 32.78 -17.48
CA ASP A 48 -31.49 33.89 -16.54
C ASP A 48 -30.02 34.27 -16.28
N LEU A 49 -29.09 33.32 -16.40
CA LEU A 49 -27.65 33.60 -16.33
C LEU A 49 -27.19 34.38 -17.56
N ASP A 50 -27.68 34.00 -18.75
CA ASP A 50 -27.38 34.68 -20.02
C ASP A 50 -27.93 36.13 -20.07
N THR A 51 -29.04 36.40 -19.36
CA THR A 51 -29.61 37.75 -19.22
C THR A 51 -29.08 38.54 -18.02
N GLU A 52 -28.13 37.98 -17.26
CA GLU A 52 -27.58 38.54 -16.00
C GLU A 52 -28.62 38.74 -14.88
N ASP A 53 -29.75 38.03 -14.92
CA ASP A 53 -30.83 38.10 -13.92
C ASP A 53 -30.53 37.27 -12.66
N ILE A 54 -29.62 36.29 -12.75
CA ILE A 54 -29.11 35.51 -11.61
C ILE A 54 -27.58 35.50 -11.54
N THR A 55 -27.03 35.15 -10.37
CA THR A 55 -25.59 34.97 -10.19
C THR A 55 -25.14 33.57 -10.62
N VAL A 56 -23.87 33.43 -10.99
CA VAL A 56 -23.23 32.11 -11.25
C VAL A 56 -23.41 31.15 -10.06
N SER A 57 -23.45 31.66 -8.83
CA SER A 57 -23.71 30.85 -7.63
C SER A 57 -25.14 30.30 -7.57
N ALA A 58 -26.14 31.06 -8.03
CA ALA A 58 -27.53 30.62 -8.10
C ALA A 58 -27.73 29.61 -9.24
N TRP A 59 -27.10 29.85 -10.40
CA TRP A 59 -27.05 28.89 -11.50
C TRP A 59 -26.42 27.55 -11.07
N ARG A 60 -25.27 27.59 -10.38
CA ARG A 60 -24.57 26.37 -9.93
C ARG A 60 -25.42 25.53 -8.96
N LEU A 61 -26.33 26.16 -8.22
CA LEU A 61 -27.26 25.45 -7.35
C LEU A 61 -28.30 24.64 -8.15
N ALA A 62 -28.83 25.21 -9.24
CA ALA A 62 -29.74 24.50 -10.15
C ALA A 62 -29.00 23.40 -10.93
N PHE A 63 -27.78 23.67 -11.40
CA PHE A 63 -26.92 22.70 -12.08
C PHE A 63 -26.64 21.49 -11.20
N ASN A 64 -26.15 21.71 -9.97
CA ASN A 64 -25.87 20.61 -9.04
C ASN A 64 -27.16 19.85 -8.69
N ALA A 65 -28.27 20.55 -8.41
CA ALA A 65 -29.52 19.88 -8.06
C ALA A 65 -30.02 18.93 -9.16
N TYR A 66 -29.83 19.27 -10.43
CA TYR A 66 -30.18 18.40 -11.56
C TYR A 66 -29.23 17.19 -11.67
N TYR A 67 -27.92 17.42 -11.71
CA TYR A 67 -26.95 16.34 -11.89
C TYR A 67 -26.87 15.39 -10.68
N ASP A 68 -27.00 15.91 -9.45
CA ASP A 68 -27.06 15.10 -8.24
C ASP A 68 -28.32 14.20 -8.24
N ALA A 69 -29.45 14.70 -8.75
CA ALA A 69 -30.68 13.91 -8.86
C ALA A 69 -30.60 12.85 -9.97
N LEU A 70 -29.93 13.16 -11.08
CA LEU A 70 -29.71 12.23 -12.19
C LEU A 70 -28.79 11.09 -11.79
N GLU A 71 -27.70 11.39 -11.09
CA GLU A 71 -26.77 10.40 -10.55
C GLU A 71 -27.47 9.50 -9.51
N ALA A 72 -28.19 10.08 -8.55
CA ALA A 72 -28.91 9.31 -7.54
C ALA A 72 -29.95 8.34 -8.14
N ALA A 73 -30.72 8.78 -9.14
CA ALA A 73 -31.70 7.92 -9.81
C ALA A 73 -31.03 6.80 -10.63
N GLY A 74 -29.85 7.06 -11.21
CA GLY A 74 -29.06 6.03 -11.89
C GLY A 74 -28.51 4.98 -10.93
N GLU A 75 -27.99 5.41 -9.77
CA GLU A 75 -27.49 4.51 -8.72
C GLU A 75 -28.60 3.65 -8.11
N GLU A 76 -29.75 4.24 -7.77
CA GLU A 76 -30.90 3.51 -7.21
C GLU A 76 -31.41 2.43 -8.17
N SER A 77 -31.48 2.74 -9.47
CA SER A 77 -31.83 1.76 -10.49
C SER A 77 -30.81 0.63 -10.60
N ALA A 78 -29.51 0.93 -10.55
CA ALA A 78 -28.46 -0.09 -10.66
C ALA A 78 -28.48 -1.05 -9.45
N GLU A 79 -28.73 -0.53 -8.24
CA GLU A 79 -28.90 -1.35 -7.04
C GLU A 79 -30.14 -2.25 -7.12
N LEU A 80 -31.26 -1.73 -7.65
CA LEU A 80 -32.49 -2.50 -7.85
C LEU A 80 -32.34 -3.62 -8.90
N GLU A 81 -31.64 -3.36 -9.99
CA GLU A 81 -31.33 -4.37 -11.01
C GLU A 81 -30.43 -5.47 -10.44
N ALA A 82 -29.37 -5.10 -9.72
CA ALA A 82 -28.51 -6.06 -9.04
C ALA A 82 -29.28 -6.91 -8.01
N ALA A 83 -30.19 -6.29 -7.25
CA ALA A 83 -31.04 -6.99 -6.29
C ALA A 83 -32.03 -7.95 -6.97
N ARG A 84 -32.60 -7.57 -8.12
CA ARG A 84 -33.50 -8.41 -8.91
C ARG A 84 -32.75 -9.62 -9.48
N ASP A 85 -31.59 -9.41 -10.06
CA ASP A 85 -30.79 -10.48 -10.67
C ASP A 85 -30.29 -11.46 -9.59
N ALA A 86 -29.94 -10.95 -8.40
CA ALA A 86 -29.64 -11.80 -7.24
C ALA A 86 -30.85 -12.63 -6.79
N LEU A 87 -32.05 -12.05 -6.76
CA LEU A 87 -33.28 -12.75 -6.42
C LEU A 87 -33.64 -13.83 -7.44
N GLU A 88 -33.42 -13.58 -8.74
CA GLU A 88 -33.63 -14.56 -9.81
C GLU A 88 -32.66 -15.74 -9.67
N ALA A 89 -31.38 -15.46 -9.39
CA ALA A 89 -30.39 -16.50 -9.12
C ALA A 89 -30.75 -17.33 -7.87
N GLU A 90 -31.25 -16.71 -6.80
CA GLU A 90 -31.77 -17.43 -5.63
C GLU A 90 -33.00 -18.30 -5.95
N ALA A 91 -33.90 -17.81 -6.81
CA ALA A 91 -35.07 -18.57 -7.23
C ALA A 91 -34.69 -19.82 -8.04
N ASP A 92 -33.70 -19.70 -8.94
CA ASP A 92 -33.16 -20.81 -9.70
C ASP A 92 -32.44 -21.83 -8.80
N ALA A 93 -31.65 -21.35 -7.83
CA ALA A 93 -31.02 -22.22 -6.84
C ALA A 93 -32.05 -22.98 -6.00
N LEU A 94 -33.16 -22.33 -5.63
CA LEU A 94 -34.27 -22.97 -4.91
C LEU A 94 -34.97 -24.04 -5.76
N ALA A 95 -35.11 -23.82 -7.07
CA ALA A 95 -35.68 -24.81 -7.98
C ALA A 95 -34.81 -26.07 -8.05
N LEU A 96 -33.48 -25.91 -8.19
CA LEU A 96 -32.54 -27.03 -8.17
C LEU A 96 -32.56 -27.82 -6.85
N LEU A 97 -32.67 -27.12 -5.71
CA LEU A 97 -32.78 -27.77 -4.40
C LEU A 97 -34.08 -28.58 -4.26
N ARG A 98 -35.19 -28.10 -4.84
CA ARG A 98 -36.45 -28.85 -4.86
C ARG A 98 -36.35 -30.10 -5.73
N ASP A 99 -35.73 -30.01 -6.90
CA ASP A 99 -35.51 -31.17 -7.77
C ASP A 99 -34.63 -32.24 -7.08
N GLU A 100 -33.59 -31.82 -6.35
CA GLU A 100 -32.76 -32.76 -5.59
C GLU A 100 -33.51 -33.35 -4.39
N GLN A 101 -34.39 -32.59 -3.72
CA GLN A 101 -35.29 -33.13 -2.69
C GLN A 101 -36.20 -34.22 -3.24
N ASP A 102 -36.82 -34.00 -4.41
CA ASP A 102 -37.68 -35.00 -5.05
C ASP A 102 -36.90 -36.26 -5.45
N ARG A 103 -35.68 -36.09 -5.98
CA ARG A 103 -34.77 -37.20 -6.30
C ARG A 103 -34.40 -38.00 -5.05
N LEU A 104 -34.11 -37.34 -3.94
CA LEU A 104 -33.79 -37.99 -2.67
C LEU A 104 -35.00 -38.72 -2.10
N ALA A 105 -36.20 -38.14 -2.19
CA ALA A 105 -37.43 -38.78 -1.78
C ALA A 105 -37.68 -40.10 -2.55
N TYR A 106 -37.50 -40.08 -3.87
CA TYR A 106 -37.60 -41.30 -4.69
C TYR A 106 -36.59 -42.37 -4.28
N ARG A 107 -35.33 -41.98 -4.02
CA ARG A 107 -34.29 -42.92 -3.57
C ARG A 107 -34.59 -43.51 -2.20
N LEU A 108 -35.19 -42.72 -1.30
CA LEU A 108 -35.59 -43.19 0.02
C LEU A 108 -36.71 -44.23 -0.10
N GLU A 109 -37.75 -43.96 -0.88
CA GLU A 109 -38.85 -44.90 -1.13
C GLU A 109 -38.35 -46.21 -1.73
N ASP A 110 -37.48 -46.15 -2.74
CA ASP A 110 -36.87 -47.34 -3.34
C ASP A 110 -35.98 -48.11 -2.34
N ALA A 111 -35.27 -47.43 -1.44
CA ALA A 111 -34.50 -48.08 -0.38
C ALA A 111 -35.40 -48.75 0.67
N GLU A 112 -36.52 -48.11 1.04
CA GLU A 112 -37.53 -48.67 1.94
C GLU A 112 -38.17 -49.93 1.36
N ASP A 113 -38.50 -49.93 0.06
CA ASP A 113 -39.04 -51.11 -0.63
C ASP A 113 -38.04 -52.28 -0.65
N ARG A 114 -36.76 -52.01 -0.99
CA ARG A 114 -35.71 -53.05 -0.95
C ARG A 114 -35.52 -53.61 0.47
N LEU A 115 -35.61 -52.77 1.49
CA LEU A 115 -35.50 -53.19 2.88
C LEU A 115 -36.69 -54.08 3.26
N ALA A 116 -37.91 -53.72 2.85
CA ALA A 116 -39.11 -54.51 3.08
C ALA A 116 -39.01 -55.90 2.40
N ASP A 117 -38.54 -55.95 1.16
CA ASP A 117 -38.29 -57.21 0.45
C ASP A 117 -37.26 -58.09 1.17
N THR A 118 -36.19 -57.47 1.67
CA THR A 118 -35.14 -58.17 2.44
C THR A 118 -35.70 -58.74 3.75
N LEU A 119 -36.50 -57.95 4.48
CA LEU A 119 -37.13 -58.38 5.73
C LEU A 119 -38.08 -59.55 5.51
N ASN A 120 -38.89 -59.51 4.45
CA ASN A 120 -39.79 -60.60 4.08
C ASN A 120 -39.00 -61.89 3.76
N ALA A 121 -37.88 -61.78 3.02
CA ALA A 121 -37.03 -62.93 2.72
C ALA A 121 -36.38 -63.54 3.98
N GLU A 122 -35.98 -62.70 4.95
CA GLU A 122 -35.48 -63.17 6.24
C GLU A 122 -36.58 -63.87 7.07
N ASP A 123 -37.79 -63.33 7.09
CA ASP A 123 -38.93 -63.95 7.77
C ASP A 123 -39.28 -65.32 7.18
N ASP A 124 -39.24 -65.46 5.85
CA ASP A 124 -39.42 -66.74 5.16
C ASP A 124 -38.31 -67.75 5.55
N SER A 125 -37.05 -67.29 5.62
CA SER A 125 -35.93 -68.12 6.05
C SER A 125 -36.08 -68.57 7.52
N LEU A 126 -36.52 -67.68 8.40
CA LEU A 126 -36.82 -67.99 9.80
C LEU A 126 -37.97 -69.00 9.93
N ALA A 127 -38.99 -68.91 9.10
CA ALA A 127 -40.08 -69.90 9.06
C ALA A 127 -39.54 -71.29 8.70
N LEU A 128 -38.70 -71.39 7.67
CA LEU A 128 -38.06 -72.67 7.28
C LEU A 128 -37.19 -73.25 8.39
N LEU A 129 -36.41 -72.42 9.08
CA LEU A 129 -35.58 -72.86 10.21
C LEU A 129 -36.42 -73.37 11.39
N ARG A 130 -37.56 -72.74 11.68
CA ARG A 130 -38.50 -73.20 12.72
C ARG A 130 -39.11 -74.55 12.36
N ASP A 131 -39.50 -74.75 11.11
CA ASP A 131 -40.03 -76.03 10.62
C ASP A 131 -38.98 -77.16 10.73
N GLU A 132 -37.73 -76.89 10.36
CA GLU A 132 -36.64 -77.87 10.50
C GLU A 132 -36.32 -78.17 11.98
N GLN A 133 -36.35 -77.16 12.86
CA GLN A 133 -36.20 -77.37 14.30
C GLN A 133 -37.30 -78.29 14.87
N GLN A 134 -38.55 -78.10 14.42
CA GLN A 134 -39.67 -78.96 14.84
C GLN A 134 -39.49 -80.40 14.33
N ARG A 135 -39.03 -80.57 13.09
CA ARG A 135 -38.70 -81.88 12.52
C ARG A 135 -37.59 -82.58 13.30
N LEU A 136 -36.51 -81.87 13.63
CA LEU A 136 -35.39 -82.40 14.42
C LEU A 136 -35.83 -82.79 15.83
N THR A 137 -36.71 -82.00 16.45
CA THR A 137 -37.29 -82.30 17.77
C THR A 137 -38.07 -83.61 17.75
N TYR A 138 -38.94 -83.79 16.75
CA TYR A 138 -39.67 -85.06 16.57
C TYR A 138 -38.71 -86.24 16.36
N LEU A 139 -37.68 -86.06 15.53
CA LEU A 139 -36.69 -87.10 15.26
C LEU A 139 -35.93 -87.48 16.53
N LEU A 140 -35.52 -86.51 17.35
CA LEU A 140 -34.88 -86.74 18.65
C LEU A 140 -35.80 -87.54 19.59
N GLU A 141 -37.08 -87.19 19.67
CA GLU A 141 -38.05 -87.89 20.51
C GLU A 141 -38.26 -89.34 20.05
N THR A 142 -38.34 -89.58 18.74
CA THR A 142 -38.38 -90.95 18.19
C THR A 142 -37.12 -91.75 18.50
N LEU A 143 -35.95 -91.12 18.39
CA LEU A 143 -34.66 -91.76 18.65
C LEU A 143 -34.48 -92.07 20.14
N HIS A 144 -35.01 -91.23 21.03
CA HIS A 144 -35.09 -91.50 22.47
C HIS A 144 -36.02 -92.68 22.79
N GLU A 145 -37.18 -92.81 22.13
CA GLU A 145 -38.06 -93.97 22.35
C GLU A 145 -37.45 -95.25 21.77
N ASP A 146 -36.78 -95.19 20.61
CA ASP A 146 -36.02 -96.29 20.04
C ASP A 146 -34.87 -96.71 20.98
N LEU A 147 -34.15 -95.75 21.58
CA LEU A 147 -33.15 -96.01 22.60
C LEU A 147 -33.76 -96.64 23.87
N ARG A 148 -34.93 -96.17 24.32
CA ARG A 148 -35.67 -96.74 25.46
C ARG A 148 -36.08 -98.19 25.20
N VAL A 149 -36.55 -98.49 23.99
CA VAL A 149 -36.92 -99.85 23.55
C VAL A 149 -35.66 -100.73 23.41
N ALA A 150 -34.56 -100.20 22.88
CA ALA A 150 -33.27 -100.90 22.82
C ALA A 150 -32.72 -101.21 24.24
N GLN A 151 -32.92 -100.31 25.20
CA GLN A 151 -32.56 -100.50 26.61
C GLN A 151 -33.46 -101.51 27.36
N ALA A 152 -34.61 -101.92 26.80
CA ALA A 152 -35.48 -102.95 27.39
C ALA A 152 -35.06 -104.41 27.08
N GLY A 153 -33.91 -104.61 26.43
CA GLY A 153 -33.32 -105.92 26.12
C GLY A 153 -32.56 -106.61 27.28
N ARG A 154 -33.29 -107.39 28.10
CA ARG A 154 -32.91 -108.66 28.78
C ARG A 154 -31.49 -108.94 29.35
N TYR A 155 -30.65 -107.98 29.76
CA TYR A 155 -29.53 -108.26 30.69
C TYR A 155 -29.27 -107.10 31.67
N VAL A 156 -28.80 -107.41 32.89
CA VAL A 156 -28.44 -106.43 33.92
C VAL A 156 -26.92 -106.24 33.96
N LEU A 157 -26.46 -105.00 33.73
CA LEU A 157 -25.07 -104.58 33.91
C LEU A 157 -24.87 -104.00 35.33
N SER A 158 -23.71 -104.27 35.93
CA SER A 158 -23.28 -103.79 37.26
C SER A 158 -22.90 -102.30 37.22
N ALA A 159 -22.88 -101.61 38.37
CA ALA A 159 -22.57 -100.17 38.52
C ALA A 159 -21.13 -99.73 38.13
N ALA A 160 -20.34 -100.63 37.52
CA ALA A 160 -19.03 -100.34 36.93
C ALA A 160 -19.01 -100.95 35.52
N ASN A 161 -19.83 -100.39 34.64
CA ASN A 161 -20.07 -100.86 33.27
C ASN A 161 -19.68 -99.83 32.20
N GLU A 162 -19.15 -98.68 32.59
CA GLU A 162 -18.47 -97.73 31.71
C GLU A 162 -17.02 -97.56 32.16
N VAL A 163 -16.11 -97.53 31.18
CA VAL A 163 -14.78 -96.95 31.32
C VAL A 163 -14.74 -95.80 30.32
N THR A 164 -14.63 -94.58 30.83
CA THR A 164 -14.31 -93.43 29.98
C THR A 164 -12.81 -93.47 29.70
N VAL A 165 -12.46 -93.72 28.45
CA VAL A 165 -11.11 -93.40 27.96
C VAL A 165 -11.16 -91.96 27.51
N SER A 166 -10.54 -91.06 28.27
CA SER A 166 -10.18 -89.74 27.77
C SER A 166 -8.97 -89.93 26.86
N ILE A 167 -9.17 -89.82 25.56
CA ILE A 167 -8.07 -89.58 24.64
C ILE A 167 -7.84 -88.09 24.72
N ASP A 168 -6.78 -87.69 25.43
CA ASP A 168 -6.14 -86.41 25.14
C ASP A 168 -5.61 -86.59 23.72
N ASP A 169 -6.28 -85.98 22.75
CA ASP A 169 -5.77 -85.93 21.39
C ASP A 169 -4.86 -84.68 21.33
N PRO A 170 -3.54 -84.82 21.51
CA PRO A 170 -2.62 -83.69 21.43
C PRO A 170 -2.54 -83.12 20.00
N ASP A 171 -3.22 -83.74 19.03
CA ASP A 171 -3.18 -83.37 17.61
C ASP A 171 -4.42 -82.58 17.15
N VAL A 172 -5.34 -82.17 18.05
CA VAL A 172 -6.33 -81.13 17.68
C VAL A 172 -5.58 -79.80 17.61
N PRO A 173 -5.38 -79.20 16.43
CA PRO A 173 -4.62 -77.97 16.31
C PRO A 173 -5.31 -76.86 17.11
N ASP A 174 -4.56 -76.16 17.95
CA ASP A 174 -5.04 -74.91 18.53
C ASP A 174 -5.52 -73.99 17.40
N VAL A 175 -6.73 -73.44 17.53
CA VAL A 175 -7.27 -72.52 16.53
C VAL A 175 -6.33 -71.33 16.42
N PRO A 176 -5.76 -71.02 15.24
CA PRO A 176 -4.79 -69.96 15.08
C PRO A 176 -5.38 -68.60 15.46
N ILE A 177 -4.60 -67.81 16.20
CA ILE A 177 -4.96 -66.43 16.53
C ILE A 177 -4.18 -65.50 15.61
N LEU A 178 -4.90 -64.73 14.80
CA LEU A 178 -4.30 -63.76 13.88
C LEU A 178 -4.05 -62.41 14.58
N VAL A 179 -2.86 -61.86 14.34
CA VAL A 179 -2.40 -60.55 14.79
C VAL A 179 -2.00 -59.75 13.56
N LEU A 180 -2.58 -58.56 13.39
CA LEU A 180 -2.25 -57.65 12.32
C LEU A 180 -1.29 -56.57 12.80
N ARG A 181 -0.31 -56.21 11.97
CA ARG A 181 0.59 -55.07 12.20
C ARG A 181 0.81 -54.30 10.90
N ALA A 182 0.88 -52.98 11.01
CA ALA A 182 1.45 -52.15 9.97
C ALA A 182 2.98 -52.17 10.10
N ASP A 183 3.69 -52.28 8.98
CA ASP A 183 5.16 -52.32 8.98
C ASP A 183 5.77 -50.91 9.09
N SER A 184 4.98 -49.86 8.81
CA SER A 184 5.34 -48.45 8.98
C SER A 184 4.18 -47.66 9.59
N GLU A 185 4.48 -46.46 10.11
CA GLU A 185 3.44 -45.52 10.54
C GLU A 185 2.94 -44.66 9.38
N THR A 186 3.86 -44.32 8.48
CA THR A 186 3.60 -43.47 7.32
C THR A 186 4.18 -44.08 6.04
N VAL A 187 3.66 -43.64 4.91
CA VAL A 187 4.14 -43.95 3.56
C VAL A 187 3.94 -42.71 2.69
N SER A 188 4.87 -42.40 1.79
CA SER A 188 4.66 -41.35 0.78
C SER A 188 3.87 -41.91 -0.40
N GLU A 189 3.28 -41.03 -1.19
CA GLU A 189 2.79 -41.37 -2.53
C GLU A 189 3.86 -42.07 -3.39
N SER A 190 3.42 -42.93 -4.31
CA SER A 190 4.26 -43.93 -5.01
C SER A 190 4.89 -45.00 -4.11
N GLY A 191 4.61 -44.99 -2.81
CA GLY A 191 5.09 -45.98 -1.86
C GLY A 191 4.32 -47.30 -1.87
N MET A 192 4.67 -48.17 -0.93
CA MET A 192 3.99 -49.46 -0.71
C MET A 192 3.61 -49.54 0.77
N ALA A 193 2.30 -49.55 1.05
CA ALA A 193 1.79 -49.79 2.39
C ALA A 193 1.81 -51.31 2.65
N THR A 194 2.64 -51.75 3.59
CA THR A 194 2.79 -53.17 3.91
C THR A 194 2.27 -53.49 5.30
N PHE A 195 1.46 -54.56 5.37
CA PHE A 195 0.88 -55.07 6.60
C PHE A 195 1.30 -56.53 6.77
N THR A 196 1.76 -56.87 7.97
CA THR A 196 2.12 -58.24 8.32
C THR A 196 1.03 -58.85 9.19
N ILE A 197 0.50 -59.98 8.73
CA ILE A 197 -0.43 -60.82 9.48
C ILE A 197 0.35 -62.00 10.03
N GLU A 198 0.35 -62.15 11.35
CA GLU A 198 1.04 -63.22 12.08
C GLU A 198 0.02 -64.15 12.75
N THR A 199 0.29 -65.45 12.77
CA THR A 199 -0.45 -66.45 13.57
C THR A 199 0.37 -66.90 14.78
N THR A 200 -0.31 -67.29 15.86
CA THR A 200 0.33 -67.83 17.08
C THR A 200 0.86 -69.26 16.90
N VAL A 201 0.42 -69.97 15.86
CA VAL A 201 0.79 -71.38 15.59
C VAL A 201 1.06 -71.58 14.10
N GLU A 202 1.95 -72.51 13.77
CA GLU A 202 2.23 -72.92 12.39
C GLU A 202 0.99 -73.56 11.75
N LEU A 203 0.61 -73.11 10.55
CA LEU A 203 -0.57 -73.62 9.87
C LEU A 203 -0.38 -75.04 9.34
N VAL A 204 -1.34 -75.92 9.61
CA VAL A 204 -1.35 -77.31 9.12
C VAL A 204 -2.00 -77.48 7.74
N GLU A 205 -2.72 -76.46 7.27
CA GLU A 205 -3.35 -76.33 5.96
C GLU A 205 -3.31 -74.87 5.48
N ASP A 206 -3.70 -74.60 4.23
CA ASP A 206 -3.81 -73.23 3.72
C ASP A 206 -4.99 -72.54 4.42
N LEU A 207 -4.78 -71.29 4.86
CA LEU A 207 -5.78 -70.47 5.56
C LEU A 207 -6.10 -69.23 4.73
N ASP A 208 -7.36 -69.06 4.34
CA ASP A 208 -7.84 -67.83 3.71
C ASP A 208 -8.20 -66.81 4.79
N VAL A 209 -7.55 -65.65 4.75
CA VAL A 209 -7.71 -64.58 5.73
C VAL A 209 -8.51 -63.45 5.12
N PHE A 210 -9.69 -63.21 5.69
CA PHE A 210 -10.62 -62.18 5.23
C PHE A 210 -10.29 -60.83 5.86
N TYR A 211 -10.30 -59.77 5.04
CA TYR A 211 -10.08 -58.41 5.51
C TYR A 211 -10.94 -57.40 4.75
N VAL A 212 -11.11 -56.23 5.34
CA VAL A 212 -11.68 -55.06 4.68
C VAL A 212 -10.72 -53.88 4.79
N LEU A 213 -10.73 -53.06 3.75
CA LEU A 213 -10.03 -51.80 3.72
C LEU A 213 -10.96 -50.69 4.18
N GLU A 214 -10.44 -49.82 5.02
CA GLU A 214 -11.08 -48.63 5.55
C GLU A 214 -10.06 -47.48 5.56
N GLY A 215 -10.48 -46.31 5.99
CA GLY A 215 -9.62 -45.15 6.12
C GLY A 215 -10.25 -43.95 5.45
N THR A 216 -9.43 -42.94 5.21
CA THR A 216 -9.84 -41.75 4.44
C THR A 216 -9.46 -41.86 2.98
N ALA A 217 -8.43 -42.66 2.66
CA ALA A 217 -7.99 -42.88 1.29
C ALA A 217 -9.01 -43.71 0.51
N THR A 218 -9.21 -43.31 -0.74
CA THR A 218 -10.16 -43.85 -1.71
C THR A 218 -9.48 -44.89 -2.61
N PRO A 219 -10.05 -46.11 -2.71
CA PRO A 219 -9.57 -47.12 -3.66
C PRO A 219 -9.58 -46.63 -5.11
N ASP A 220 -8.56 -47.01 -5.87
CA ASP A 220 -8.32 -46.65 -7.27
C ASP A 220 -8.03 -45.17 -7.56
N VAL A 221 -8.15 -44.29 -6.56
CA VAL A 221 -7.67 -42.90 -6.59
C VAL A 221 -6.30 -42.85 -5.93
N ASP A 222 -6.24 -43.19 -4.63
CA ASP A 222 -5.06 -42.97 -3.77
C ASP A 222 -4.23 -44.25 -3.60
N PHE A 223 -4.83 -45.42 -3.81
CA PHE A 223 -4.13 -46.71 -3.79
C PHE A 223 -4.79 -47.75 -4.70
N ASN A 224 -4.01 -48.74 -5.14
CA ASN A 224 -4.55 -49.88 -5.88
C ASN A 224 -5.00 -50.96 -4.88
N ALA A 225 -6.31 -51.17 -4.76
CA ALA A 225 -6.85 -52.19 -3.86
C ALA A 225 -6.47 -53.61 -4.34
N PRO A 226 -5.94 -54.47 -3.47
CA PRO A 226 -5.67 -55.86 -3.85
C PRO A 226 -6.98 -56.62 -4.14
N ASP A 227 -6.93 -57.52 -5.13
CA ASP A 227 -8.08 -58.36 -5.49
C ASP A 227 -8.31 -59.46 -4.44
N GLY A 228 -9.45 -59.39 -3.75
CA GLY A 228 -9.91 -60.43 -2.84
C GLY A 228 -9.08 -60.61 -1.56
N ASP A 229 -9.30 -61.74 -0.90
CA ASP A 229 -8.71 -62.10 0.38
C ASP A 229 -7.30 -62.68 0.24
N ILE A 230 -6.57 -62.79 1.35
CA ILE A 230 -5.17 -63.24 1.36
C ILE A 230 -5.05 -64.67 1.89
N THR A 231 -4.43 -65.57 1.11
CA THR A 231 -4.18 -66.95 1.55
C THR A 231 -2.82 -67.08 2.23
N MET A 232 -2.80 -67.43 3.52
CA MET A 232 -1.60 -67.87 4.22
C MET A 232 -1.35 -69.36 3.96
N LYS A 233 -0.20 -69.71 3.39
CA LYS A 233 0.11 -71.10 3.02
C LYS A 233 0.45 -71.97 4.22
N LYS A 234 0.13 -73.26 4.13
CA LYS A 234 0.55 -74.28 5.09
C LYS A 234 2.05 -74.16 5.43
N GLY A 235 2.37 -74.29 6.71
CA GLY A 235 3.74 -74.22 7.24
C GLY A 235 4.28 -72.80 7.39
N LEU A 236 3.48 -71.77 7.07
CA LEU A 236 3.83 -70.37 7.34
C LEU A 236 3.16 -69.88 8.62
N GLU A 237 3.86 -68.98 9.31
CA GLU A 237 3.34 -68.29 10.50
C GLU A 237 3.04 -66.81 10.22
N ARG A 238 3.37 -66.33 9.02
CA ARG A 238 3.15 -64.94 8.61
C ARG A 238 2.90 -64.82 7.12
N VAL A 239 2.12 -63.81 6.75
CA VAL A 239 1.89 -63.38 5.38
C VAL A 239 1.88 -61.86 5.32
N THR A 240 2.37 -61.29 4.23
CA THR A 240 2.40 -59.83 4.02
C THR A 240 1.34 -59.44 3.00
N LEU A 241 0.48 -58.51 3.38
CA LEU A 241 -0.41 -57.78 2.49
C LEU A 241 0.31 -56.51 2.03
N SER A 242 0.41 -56.30 0.72
CA SER A 242 1.05 -55.11 0.15
C SER A 242 0.05 -54.34 -0.69
N ILE A 243 -0.13 -53.07 -0.37
CA ILE A 243 -1.04 -52.15 -1.04
C ILE A 243 -0.20 -51.06 -1.73
N PRO A 244 -0.12 -51.04 -3.07
CA PRO A 244 0.56 -49.98 -3.80
C PRO A 244 -0.16 -48.65 -3.64
N ILE A 245 0.54 -47.64 -3.15
CA ILE A 245 0.02 -46.27 -3.07
C ILE A 245 0.22 -45.60 -4.43
N ARG A 246 -0.80 -44.91 -4.91
CA ARG A 246 -0.77 -44.17 -6.16
C ARG A 246 -0.06 -42.84 -5.94
N ALA A 247 0.26 -42.17 -7.03
CA ALA A 247 0.80 -40.82 -6.98
C ALA A 247 0.14 -40.05 -8.09
N ASP A 248 -0.11 -38.79 -7.78
CA ASP A 248 -0.61 -37.78 -8.68
C ASP A 248 0.08 -36.46 -8.33
N ASP A 249 -0.50 -35.35 -8.77
CA ASP A 249 0.01 -34.01 -8.52
C ASP A 249 -1.06 -33.17 -7.77
N ASP A 250 -2.06 -33.81 -7.15
CA ASP A 250 -3.16 -33.12 -6.48
C ASP A 250 -2.73 -32.65 -5.09
N VAL A 251 -3.03 -31.39 -4.75
CA VAL A 251 -2.70 -30.83 -3.43
C VAL A 251 -3.77 -31.23 -2.44
N GLU A 252 -3.44 -32.17 -1.57
CA GLU A 252 -4.40 -32.72 -0.61
C GLU A 252 -3.82 -32.96 0.79
N ALA A 253 -4.71 -33.34 1.72
CA ALA A 253 -4.35 -33.61 3.10
C ALA A 253 -3.82 -35.03 3.25
N ASP A 254 -3.01 -35.26 4.30
CA ASP A 254 -2.56 -36.61 4.64
C ASP A 254 -3.75 -37.56 4.85
N GLU A 255 -3.74 -38.67 4.13
CA GLU A 255 -4.79 -39.67 4.19
C GLU A 255 -4.39 -40.92 4.99
N SER A 256 -5.29 -41.89 5.10
CA SER A 256 -5.04 -43.12 5.84
C SER A 256 -5.63 -44.33 5.14
N VAL A 257 -4.88 -45.43 5.17
CA VAL A 257 -5.33 -46.77 4.81
C VAL A 257 -5.31 -47.63 6.05
N THR A 258 -6.46 -48.19 6.40
CA THR A 258 -6.67 -49.07 7.54
C THR A 258 -7.11 -50.44 7.07
N VAL A 259 -6.36 -51.48 7.44
CA VAL A 259 -6.74 -52.86 7.22
C VAL A 259 -7.43 -53.36 8.49
N ARG A 260 -8.61 -53.98 8.35
CA ARG A 260 -9.28 -54.71 9.43
C ARG A 260 -9.51 -56.16 9.02
N LEU A 261 -9.03 -57.09 9.84
CA LEU A 261 -9.34 -58.51 9.69
C LEU A 261 -10.79 -58.79 10.10
N ILE A 262 -11.44 -59.71 9.41
CA ILE A 262 -12.82 -60.17 9.72
C ILE A 262 -12.77 -61.63 10.14
N VAL A 263 -13.62 -62.03 11.07
CA VAL A 263 -13.75 -63.44 11.48
C VAL A 263 -14.44 -64.24 10.38
N GLU A 264 -13.86 -65.38 10.02
CA GLU A 264 -14.53 -66.32 9.12
C GLU A 264 -15.68 -67.07 9.85
N PRO A 265 -16.89 -67.19 9.25
CA PRO A 265 -18.03 -67.87 9.87
C PRO A 265 -17.80 -69.35 10.22
N SER A 266 -16.88 -70.03 9.51
CA SER A 266 -16.53 -71.43 9.76
C SER A 266 -15.70 -71.62 11.03
N GLY A 267 -15.10 -70.54 11.56
CA GLY A 267 -14.28 -70.55 12.76
C GLY A 267 -12.85 -71.09 12.57
N ALA A 268 -12.31 -71.05 11.35
CA ALA A 268 -10.96 -71.55 11.06
C ALA A 268 -9.83 -70.78 11.80
N TYR A 269 -10.08 -69.52 12.19
CA TYR A 269 -9.17 -68.71 13.00
C TYR A 269 -9.93 -67.82 13.99
N ARG A 270 -9.20 -67.31 14.99
CA ARG A 270 -9.66 -66.25 15.90
C ARG A 270 -8.84 -64.99 15.68
N LEU A 271 -9.43 -63.84 15.97
CA LEU A 271 -8.72 -62.57 15.91
C LEU A 271 -8.18 -62.20 17.30
N SER A 272 -7.00 -61.60 17.33
CA SER A 272 -6.47 -60.89 18.50
C SER A 272 -7.18 -59.54 18.68
N ASP A 273 -6.95 -58.88 19.82
CA ASP A 273 -7.31 -57.47 20.04
C ASP A 273 -6.59 -56.49 19.09
N ARG A 274 -5.62 -56.99 18.31
CA ARG A 274 -4.92 -56.27 17.22
C ARG A 274 -5.35 -56.82 15.86
N ASP A 275 -6.63 -56.69 15.55
CA ASP A 275 -7.24 -57.05 14.28
C ASP A 275 -7.28 -55.89 13.27
N ARG A 276 -6.82 -54.70 13.70
CA ARG A 276 -6.78 -53.48 12.90
C ARG A 276 -5.38 -52.85 12.89
N ALA A 277 -4.97 -52.36 11.74
CA ALA A 277 -3.74 -51.59 11.59
C ALA A 277 -3.93 -50.47 10.55
N THR A 278 -3.32 -49.31 10.81
CA THR A 278 -3.46 -48.11 9.98
C THR A 278 -2.08 -47.59 9.58
N ILE A 279 -1.96 -47.18 8.32
CA ILE A 279 -0.81 -46.45 7.78
C ILE A 279 -1.33 -45.10 7.26
N GLN A 280 -0.62 -44.01 7.56
CA GLN A 280 -0.90 -42.71 6.94
C GLN A 280 -0.18 -42.55 5.60
N ILE A 281 -0.90 -42.11 4.58
CA ILE A 281 -0.34 -41.67 3.31
C ILE A 281 0.01 -40.20 3.46
N LYS A 282 1.25 -39.83 3.13
CA LYS A 282 1.76 -38.47 3.18
C LYS A 282 1.78 -37.90 1.77
N SER A 283 0.96 -36.88 1.54
CA SER A 283 1.04 -36.05 0.33
C SER A 283 2.19 -35.06 0.48
N ALA A 284 2.92 -34.86 -0.61
CA ALA A 284 4.06 -33.93 -0.66
C ALA A 284 3.82 -32.77 -1.63
N ASP A 285 2.63 -32.70 -2.20
CA ASP A 285 2.28 -31.84 -3.30
C ASP A 285 1.98 -30.43 -2.80
N LEU A 286 2.45 -29.47 -3.58
CA LEU A 286 2.37 -28.06 -3.26
C LEU A 286 1.77 -27.32 -4.44
N PRO A 287 0.96 -26.28 -4.18
CA PRO A 287 0.37 -25.52 -5.27
C PRO A 287 1.43 -24.73 -6.02
N GLU A 288 1.25 -24.59 -7.32
CA GLU A 288 2.00 -23.66 -8.15
C GLU A 288 1.41 -22.25 -7.99
N LEU A 289 2.28 -21.28 -7.67
CA LEU A 289 1.87 -19.90 -7.43
C LEU A 289 2.25 -18.99 -8.61
N THR A 290 1.27 -18.23 -9.07
CA THR A 290 1.43 -17.19 -10.08
C THR A 290 1.06 -15.83 -9.52
N LEU A 291 1.55 -14.76 -10.14
CA LEU A 291 1.18 -13.38 -9.79
C LEU A 291 0.36 -12.80 -10.93
N SER A 292 -0.73 -12.12 -10.58
CA SER A 292 -1.58 -11.39 -11.50
C SER A 292 -1.96 -10.02 -10.91
N GLY A 293 -2.55 -9.16 -11.73
CA GLY A 293 -2.87 -7.79 -11.34
C GLY A 293 -1.72 -6.80 -11.57
N GLY A 294 -1.69 -5.73 -10.78
CA GLY A 294 -0.85 -4.56 -11.06
C GLY A 294 -1.53 -3.54 -11.98
N GLY A 295 -0.74 -2.58 -12.46
CA GLY A 295 -1.20 -1.52 -13.35
C GLY A 295 -0.45 -0.20 -13.13
N GLU A 296 -0.89 0.84 -13.84
CA GLU A 296 -0.50 2.21 -13.53
C GLU A 296 -1.42 2.73 -12.43
N VAL A 297 -0.82 3.38 -11.43
CA VAL A 297 -1.53 3.97 -10.30
C VAL A 297 -0.97 5.37 -10.07
N THR A 298 -1.84 6.34 -9.87
CA THR A 298 -1.44 7.69 -9.47
C THR A 298 -1.18 7.72 -7.97
N GLU A 299 -0.29 8.62 -7.52
CA GLU A 299 -0.02 8.85 -6.11
C GLU A 299 -1.31 9.05 -5.30
N GLY A 300 -1.33 8.48 -4.10
CA GLY A 300 -2.53 8.36 -3.26
C GLY A 300 -3.48 7.21 -3.63
N GLY A 301 -3.25 6.54 -4.77
CA GLY A 301 -3.99 5.36 -5.19
C GLY A 301 -3.48 4.06 -4.57
N THR A 302 -4.26 2.98 -4.73
CA THR A 302 -3.88 1.62 -4.33
C THR A 302 -3.84 0.71 -5.54
N VAL A 303 -2.77 -0.08 -5.68
CA VAL A 303 -2.69 -1.15 -6.66
C VAL A 303 -2.77 -2.50 -5.96
N ILE A 304 -3.51 -3.44 -6.54
CA ILE A 304 -3.66 -4.79 -6.02
C ILE A 304 -2.85 -5.74 -6.90
N VAL A 305 -1.99 -6.52 -6.25
CA VAL A 305 -1.30 -7.66 -6.86
C VAL A 305 -1.82 -8.92 -6.19
N THR A 306 -2.34 -9.85 -6.98
CA THR A 306 -2.95 -11.08 -6.47
C THR A 306 -1.99 -12.25 -6.69
N ILE A 307 -1.68 -12.97 -5.62
CA ILE A 307 -1.08 -14.30 -5.72
C ILE A 307 -2.21 -15.28 -6.02
N GLN A 308 -2.06 -16.04 -7.09
CA GLN A 308 -3.01 -17.05 -7.54
C GLN A 308 -2.35 -18.42 -7.50
N ALA A 309 -2.91 -19.32 -6.71
CA ALA A 309 -2.60 -20.74 -6.72
C ALA A 309 -3.45 -21.47 -7.78
N ASP A 310 -2.85 -22.49 -8.41
CA ASP A 310 -3.54 -23.40 -9.32
C ASP A 310 -4.43 -24.41 -8.58
N GLN A 311 -4.01 -24.81 -7.38
CA GLN A 311 -4.72 -25.69 -6.46
C GLN A 311 -4.78 -25.07 -5.06
N ALA A 312 -5.81 -25.40 -4.30
CA ALA A 312 -5.97 -24.84 -2.96
C ALA A 312 -5.05 -25.59 -1.97
N PRO A 313 -4.29 -24.89 -1.11
CA PRO A 313 -3.44 -25.57 -0.15
C PRO A 313 -4.27 -26.28 0.93
N ASP A 314 -3.78 -27.43 1.41
CA ASP A 314 -4.41 -28.22 2.48
C ASP A 314 -4.21 -27.59 3.88
N LYS A 315 -3.23 -26.69 4.00
CA LYS A 315 -2.86 -25.96 5.22
C LYS A 315 -2.58 -24.49 4.92
N ASP A 316 -2.76 -23.64 5.92
CA ASP A 316 -2.40 -22.21 5.84
C ASP A 316 -0.93 -22.04 5.41
N THR A 317 -0.73 -21.39 4.27
CA THR A 317 0.58 -21.29 3.62
C THR A 317 1.08 -19.86 3.61
N SER A 318 2.25 -19.62 4.21
CA SER A 318 2.90 -18.31 4.19
C SER A 318 3.77 -18.15 2.95
N VAL A 319 3.37 -17.25 2.06
CA VAL A 319 4.09 -16.92 0.82
C VAL A 319 4.99 -15.72 1.06
N ASN A 320 6.30 -15.89 0.87
CA ASN A 320 7.25 -14.79 0.94
C ASN A 320 7.31 -14.08 -0.42
N TYR A 321 7.19 -12.77 -0.43
CA TYR A 321 7.32 -11.95 -1.64
C TYR A 321 8.26 -10.77 -1.40
N SER A 322 8.78 -10.20 -2.49
CA SER A 322 9.64 -9.03 -2.43
C SER A 322 9.19 -8.02 -3.47
N VAL A 323 9.15 -6.74 -3.08
CA VAL A 323 8.86 -5.62 -3.98
C VAL A 323 10.19 -4.94 -4.31
N SER A 324 10.41 -4.66 -5.59
CA SER A 324 11.62 -4.00 -6.09
C SER A 324 11.27 -3.06 -7.25
N GLY A 325 12.13 -2.08 -7.52
CA GLY A 325 11.88 -1.07 -8.56
C GLY A 325 12.60 0.24 -8.24
N SER A 326 12.22 1.32 -8.92
CA SER A 326 12.68 2.68 -8.64
C SER A 326 11.97 3.33 -7.45
N ALA A 327 10.73 2.92 -7.18
CA ALA A 327 9.94 3.40 -6.04
C ALA A 327 10.48 2.83 -4.71
N GLN A 328 10.51 3.66 -3.67
CA GLN A 328 11.06 3.40 -2.35
C GLN A 328 9.94 3.25 -1.30
N ALA A 329 10.01 2.17 -0.52
CA ALA A 329 9.07 1.93 0.57
C ALA A 329 9.21 3.00 1.67
N GLY A 330 8.09 3.52 2.13
CA GLY A 330 7.98 4.60 3.11
C GLY A 330 8.14 6.01 2.53
N ILE A 331 8.44 6.14 1.23
CA ILE A 331 8.46 7.42 0.50
C ILE A 331 7.35 7.40 -0.55
N ASP A 332 7.46 6.51 -1.54
CA ASP A 332 6.52 6.45 -2.67
C ASP A 332 5.30 5.53 -2.37
N TYR A 333 5.47 4.54 -1.48
CA TYR A 333 4.40 3.62 -1.08
C TYR A 333 4.57 3.12 0.35
N GLU A 334 3.49 2.68 1.00
CA GLU A 334 3.53 2.14 2.37
C GLU A 334 4.43 0.89 2.48
N VAL A 335 5.09 0.71 3.63
CA VAL A 335 5.97 -0.45 3.85
C VAL A 335 5.14 -1.73 3.87
N VAL A 336 5.42 -2.62 2.92
CA VAL A 336 4.83 -3.98 2.85
C VAL A 336 5.54 -4.96 3.78
N THR A 337 4.82 -5.98 4.26
CA THR A 337 5.34 -6.99 5.20
C THR A 337 6.33 -7.97 4.57
N GLY A 338 6.26 -8.17 3.25
CA GLY A 338 7.04 -9.17 2.52
C GLY A 338 6.55 -10.61 2.70
N THR A 339 5.42 -10.80 3.40
CA THR A 339 4.75 -12.09 3.56
C THR A 339 3.25 -11.95 3.37
N ALA A 340 2.65 -12.88 2.65
CA ALA A 340 1.21 -13.01 2.46
C ALA A 340 0.76 -14.38 2.97
N LEU A 341 -0.37 -14.43 3.66
CA LEU A 341 -0.95 -15.69 4.13
C LEU A 341 -2.01 -16.14 3.13
N LEU A 342 -1.78 -17.27 2.46
CA LEU A 342 -2.78 -17.96 1.67
C LEU A 342 -3.46 -19.00 2.57
N PRO A 343 -4.72 -18.78 3.00
CA PRO A 343 -5.40 -19.72 3.90
C PRO A 343 -5.67 -21.06 3.23
N ALA A 344 -5.76 -22.12 4.04
CA ALA A 344 -6.19 -23.43 3.55
C ALA A 344 -7.52 -23.34 2.79
N GLY A 345 -7.62 -24.03 1.65
CA GLY A 345 -8.81 -24.03 0.81
C GLY A 345 -9.03 -22.77 -0.05
N GLN A 346 -8.16 -21.75 0.03
CA GLN A 346 -8.24 -20.55 -0.82
C GLN A 346 -7.30 -20.63 -2.01
N LEU A 347 -7.75 -20.16 -3.17
CA LEU A 347 -6.95 -20.15 -4.41
C LEU A 347 -6.20 -18.83 -4.60
N SER A 348 -6.53 -17.77 -3.86
CA SER A 348 -5.91 -16.46 -4.09
C SER A 348 -5.76 -15.64 -2.81
N VAL A 349 -4.76 -14.76 -2.81
CA VAL A 349 -4.58 -13.73 -1.78
C VAL A 349 -4.11 -12.43 -2.40
N ASP A 350 -4.73 -11.32 -1.99
CA ASP A 350 -4.42 -9.99 -2.48
C ASP A 350 -3.34 -9.30 -1.63
N ILE A 351 -2.38 -8.68 -2.32
CA ILE A 351 -1.34 -7.83 -1.75
C ILE A 351 -1.65 -6.39 -2.18
N PRO A 352 -2.23 -5.57 -1.28
CA PRO A 352 -2.43 -4.15 -1.55
C PRO A 352 -1.11 -3.39 -1.41
N ILE A 353 -0.71 -2.69 -2.46
CA ILE A 353 0.39 -1.72 -2.43
C ILE A 353 -0.23 -0.33 -2.49
N ARG A 354 -0.15 0.40 -1.38
CA ARG A 354 -0.72 1.74 -1.23
C ARG A 354 0.33 2.77 -1.55
N THR A 355 0.14 3.54 -2.60
CA THR A 355 1.02 4.67 -2.92
C THR A 355 0.75 5.82 -1.96
N ILE A 356 1.79 6.59 -1.66
CA ILE A 356 1.68 7.77 -0.80
C ILE A 356 1.40 8.97 -1.71
N LEU A 357 0.51 9.87 -1.27
CA LEU A 357 0.30 11.16 -1.91
C LEU A 357 1.18 12.18 -1.21
N ASP A 358 2.39 12.41 -1.71
CA ASP A 358 3.33 13.39 -1.16
C ASP A 358 3.63 14.55 -2.12
N ASP A 359 3.05 14.56 -3.31
CA ASP A 359 3.06 15.70 -4.21
C ASP A 359 2.31 16.92 -3.64
N VAL A 360 3.06 17.91 -3.16
CA VAL A 360 2.54 19.26 -2.89
C VAL A 360 2.61 20.08 -4.18
N PHE A 361 1.53 20.05 -4.95
CA PHE A 361 1.41 20.84 -6.17
C PHE A 361 0.95 22.27 -5.86
N PHE A 362 1.86 23.26 -5.89
CA PHE A 362 1.50 24.67 -5.82
C PHE A 362 1.12 25.21 -7.20
N MET A 363 -0.11 25.73 -7.35
CA MET A 363 -0.50 26.46 -8.56
C MET A 363 0.15 27.87 -8.56
N PRO A 364 0.49 28.45 -9.73
CA PRO A 364 1.08 29.79 -9.80
C PRO A 364 0.24 30.90 -9.16
N GLY A 365 -1.08 30.69 -9.00
CA GLY A 365 -1.99 31.63 -8.35
C GLY A 365 -1.92 31.63 -6.82
N ASP A 366 -1.37 30.57 -6.22
CA ASP A 366 -1.29 30.38 -4.76
C ASP A 366 0.10 30.70 -4.20
N MET A 367 1.02 31.14 -5.07
CA MET A 367 2.37 31.52 -4.72
C MET A 367 2.55 33.03 -4.79
N VAL A 368 2.91 33.65 -3.66
CA VAL A 368 3.42 35.02 -3.64
C VAL A 368 4.94 34.96 -3.73
N VAL A 369 5.49 35.37 -4.87
CA VAL A 369 6.94 35.35 -5.14
C VAL A 369 7.47 36.78 -5.11
N ALA A 370 8.66 36.98 -4.53
CA ALA A 370 9.38 38.24 -4.51
C ALA A 370 10.70 38.12 -5.30
N ASP A 371 11.09 39.19 -5.99
CA ASP A 371 12.36 39.24 -6.73
C ASP A 371 13.55 39.44 -5.78
N TRP A 372 14.63 38.67 -6.01
CA TRP A 372 15.86 38.76 -5.22
C TRP A 372 16.81 39.85 -5.77
N PRO A 373 17.48 40.65 -4.91
CA PRO A 373 17.54 40.55 -3.45
C PRO A 373 16.42 41.34 -2.76
N ALA A 374 15.70 40.70 -1.83
CA ALA A 374 14.69 41.31 -0.98
C ALA A 374 14.85 40.83 0.46
N ARG A 375 14.58 41.70 1.44
CA ARG A 375 14.55 41.32 2.85
C ARG A 375 13.10 41.30 3.34
N VAL A 376 12.67 40.19 3.92
CA VAL A 376 11.37 40.10 4.60
C VAL A 376 11.48 40.82 5.94
N GLY A 377 10.63 41.84 6.12
CA GLY A 377 10.50 42.60 7.35
C GLY A 377 9.61 41.85 8.35
N SER A 378 8.36 42.28 8.51
CA SER A 378 7.36 41.57 9.30
C SER A 378 6.54 40.61 8.44
N VAL A 379 6.12 39.49 9.04
CA VAL A 379 5.13 38.56 8.50
C VAL A 379 3.86 38.73 9.34
N GLU A 380 2.75 39.01 8.67
CA GLU A 380 1.48 39.42 9.30
C GLU A 380 0.44 38.28 9.34
N VAL A 381 0.81 37.07 8.89
CA VAL A 381 -0.07 35.90 8.79
C VAL A 381 0.62 34.62 9.29
N GLU A 382 -0.15 33.70 9.86
CA GLU A 382 0.31 32.38 10.31
C GLU A 382 -0.34 31.24 9.50
N GLU A 383 0.18 30.02 9.66
CA GLU A 383 -0.36 28.83 9.00
C GLU A 383 -1.82 28.58 9.43
N GLY A 384 -2.72 28.51 8.45
CA GLY A 384 -4.16 28.30 8.67
C GLY A 384 -5.02 29.57 8.72
N ASP A 385 -4.40 30.76 8.61
CA ASP A 385 -5.15 32.01 8.57
C ASP A 385 -5.93 32.19 7.26
N LEU A 386 -7.17 32.68 7.37
CA LEU A 386 -8.00 33.07 6.24
C LEU A 386 -7.61 34.48 5.77
N VAL A 387 -6.91 34.56 4.64
CA VAL A 387 -6.49 35.82 4.02
C VAL A 387 -7.54 36.32 3.02
N GLN A 388 -7.95 37.58 3.16
CA GLN A 388 -8.89 38.23 2.25
C GLN A 388 -8.13 39.08 1.22
N ARG A 389 -8.81 39.49 0.14
CA ARG A 389 -8.20 40.43 -0.82
C ARG A 389 -7.75 41.69 -0.11
N ALA A 390 -6.51 42.11 -0.41
CA ALA A 390 -5.83 43.25 0.19
C ALA A 390 -5.41 43.09 1.67
N THR A 391 -5.51 41.89 2.25
CA THR A 391 -4.82 41.59 3.51
C THR A 391 -3.30 41.60 3.27
N PRO A 392 -2.52 42.46 3.96
CA PRO A 392 -1.07 42.42 3.86
C PRO A 392 -0.56 41.11 4.46
N LEU A 393 0.31 40.39 3.72
CA LEU A 393 0.87 39.10 4.15
C LEU A 393 2.23 39.29 4.84
N PHE A 394 3.08 40.12 4.25
CA PHE A 394 4.41 40.43 4.74
C PHE A 394 4.88 41.75 4.15
N ASN A 395 5.84 42.39 4.81
CA ASN A 395 6.49 43.58 4.30
C ASN A 395 7.85 43.22 3.68
N LEU A 396 8.12 43.70 2.46
CA LEU A 396 9.42 43.58 1.81
C LEU A 396 10.16 44.90 1.93
N THR A 397 11.40 44.85 2.39
CA THR A 397 12.31 45.99 2.47
C THR A 397 13.47 45.81 1.50
N ASP A 398 13.91 46.89 0.88
CA ASP A 398 15.11 46.92 0.05
C ASP A 398 16.34 46.59 0.93
N PRO A 399 17.17 45.60 0.57
CA PRO A 399 18.41 45.32 1.28
C PRO A 399 19.51 46.37 1.06
N GLY A 400 19.39 47.25 0.06
CA GLY A 400 20.33 48.34 -0.22
C GLY A 400 20.15 49.54 0.70
N PHE A 401 21.25 50.03 1.28
CA PHE A 401 21.24 51.28 2.03
C PHE A 401 21.38 52.46 1.07
N THR A 402 20.44 53.41 1.13
CA THR A 402 20.57 54.70 0.41
C THR A 402 21.14 55.75 1.35
N ILE A 403 22.21 56.41 0.95
CA ILE A 403 22.83 57.48 1.74
C ILE A 403 22.34 58.82 1.22
N THR A 404 21.59 59.54 2.05
CA THR A 404 21.08 60.88 1.74
C THR A 404 22.04 61.96 2.24
N LEU A 405 22.52 62.78 1.31
CA LEU A 405 23.32 63.98 1.57
C LEU A 405 22.39 65.19 1.73
N PHE A 406 22.64 66.02 2.75
CA PHE A 406 21.95 67.29 2.94
C PHE A 406 22.96 68.45 2.85
N ALA A 407 22.76 69.35 1.90
CA ALA A 407 23.64 70.51 1.68
C ALA A 407 22.91 71.85 1.90
N SER A 408 23.62 72.83 2.45
CA SER A 408 23.13 74.21 2.53
C SER A 408 23.16 74.88 1.14
N PRO A 409 22.44 75.99 0.90
CA PRO A 409 22.50 76.70 -0.38
C PRO A 409 23.92 77.13 -0.80
N THR A 410 24.79 77.44 0.18
CA THR A 410 26.19 77.83 -0.06
C THR A 410 27.07 76.65 -0.43
N ASP A 411 26.82 75.48 0.16
CA ASP A 411 27.59 74.27 -0.13
C ASP A 411 27.11 73.65 -1.44
N ARG A 412 25.80 73.69 -1.70
CA ARG A 412 25.18 73.21 -2.93
C ARG A 412 25.78 73.82 -4.19
N SER A 413 26.21 75.09 -4.16
CA SER A 413 26.84 75.73 -5.32
C SER A 413 28.22 75.14 -5.69
N LYS A 414 28.81 74.35 -4.79
CA LYS A 414 30.13 73.73 -4.94
C LYS A 414 30.05 72.23 -5.24
N LEU A 415 28.85 71.65 -5.15
CA LEU A 415 28.60 70.23 -5.30
C LEU A 415 28.10 69.90 -6.72
N ALA A 416 28.52 68.76 -7.24
CA ALA A 416 28.09 68.24 -8.54
C ALA A 416 27.99 66.71 -8.51
N GLU A 417 27.09 66.16 -9.33
CA GLU A 417 27.01 64.73 -9.57
C GLU A 417 28.35 64.20 -10.13
N GLY A 418 28.77 63.02 -9.65
CA GLY A 418 30.05 62.40 -9.98
C GLY A 418 31.24 62.83 -9.13
N GLN A 419 31.09 63.78 -8.19
CA GLN A 419 32.16 64.14 -7.25
C GLN A 419 32.49 62.97 -6.29
N PRO A 420 33.79 62.72 -6.02
CA PRO A 420 34.20 61.74 -5.04
C PRO A 420 33.91 62.24 -3.63
N VAL A 421 33.41 61.34 -2.80
CA VAL A 421 33.07 61.61 -1.40
C VAL A 421 33.56 60.48 -0.52
N THR A 422 33.90 60.81 0.72
CA THR A 422 34.21 59.84 1.75
C THR A 422 33.08 59.84 2.77
N VAL A 423 32.45 58.69 2.98
CA VAL A 423 31.33 58.53 3.92
C VAL A 423 31.84 57.88 5.20
N ASN A 424 31.60 58.58 6.31
CA ASN A 424 32.01 58.18 7.64
C ASN A 424 30.79 57.81 8.49
N LEU A 425 30.66 56.53 8.86
CA LEU A 425 29.59 56.04 9.71
C LEU A 425 29.99 56.16 11.19
N ALA A 426 29.25 57.00 11.94
CA ALA A 426 29.53 57.24 13.37
C ALA A 426 29.40 55.96 14.22
N SER A 427 28.52 55.04 13.81
CA SER A 427 28.33 53.74 14.42
C SER A 427 29.32 52.72 13.84
N GLY A 428 30.52 52.65 14.39
CA GLY A 428 31.50 51.60 14.06
C GLY A 428 32.82 52.09 13.47
N GLY A 429 32.94 53.39 13.13
CA GLY A 429 34.19 53.97 12.61
C GLY A 429 34.56 53.42 11.23
N GLN A 430 33.57 53.02 10.44
CA GLN A 430 33.75 52.58 9.05
C GLN A 430 33.78 53.81 8.14
N GLU A 431 34.84 53.90 7.34
CA GLU A 431 35.08 54.94 6.34
C GLU A 431 35.05 54.28 4.96
N VAL A 432 34.16 54.75 4.08
CA VAL A 432 33.96 54.16 2.75
C VAL A 432 33.95 55.25 1.69
N GLU A 433 34.70 55.03 0.62
CA GLU A 433 34.70 55.90 -0.56
C GLU A 433 33.42 55.71 -1.39
N GLY A 434 32.91 56.81 -1.95
CA GLY A 434 31.69 56.84 -2.75
C GLY A 434 31.66 57.99 -3.75
N ILE A 435 30.56 58.07 -4.48
CA ILE A 435 30.28 59.14 -5.44
C ILE A 435 28.89 59.72 -5.22
N ILE A 436 28.72 61.01 -5.49
CA ILE A 436 27.39 61.63 -5.55
C ILE A 436 26.73 61.17 -6.85
N THR A 437 25.67 60.36 -6.77
CA THR A 437 24.95 59.87 -7.94
C THR A 437 23.77 60.74 -8.31
N HIS A 438 23.23 61.47 -7.33
CA HIS A 438 22.14 62.40 -7.56
C HIS A 438 22.23 63.62 -6.67
N LEU A 439 21.84 64.78 -7.18
CA LEU A 439 21.77 66.01 -6.39
C LEU A 439 20.64 66.92 -6.88
N ASP A 440 19.70 67.23 -5.99
CA ASP A 440 18.52 68.02 -6.33
C ASP A 440 18.89 69.46 -6.68
N ASP A 441 18.22 70.01 -7.69
CA ASP A 441 18.29 71.43 -8.08
C ASP A 441 17.27 72.30 -7.33
N THR A 442 16.37 71.67 -6.56
CA THR A 442 15.33 72.35 -5.77
C THR A 442 15.55 72.15 -4.28
N ALA A 443 15.47 73.22 -3.51
CA ALA A 443 15.60 73.13 -2.06
C ALA A 443 14.32 72.55 -1.42
N THR A 444 14.48 71.58 -0.53
CA THR A 444 13.46 71.18 0.43
C THR A 444 13.41 72.22 1.55
N THR A 445 12.22 72.74 1.86
CA THR A 445 12.03 73.72 2.95
C THR A 445 11.42 73.01 4.16
N SER A 446 12.16 72.95 5.26
CA SER A 446 11.67 72.42 6.53
C SER A 446 11.99 73.39 7.67
N GLY A 447 10.97 73.82 8.42
CA GLY A 447 11.15 74.67 9.61
C GLY A 447 11.80 76.04 9.38
N GLY A 448 11.82 76.55 8.13
CA GLY A 448 12.44 77.83 7.78
C GLY A 448 13.91 77.74 7.33
N SER A 449 14.47 76.54 7.19
CA SER A 449 15.77 76.31 6.55
C SER A 449 15.58 75.65 5.19
N GLU A 450 16.36 76.09 4.20
CA GLU A 450 16.46 75.49 2.87
C GLU A 450 17.62 74.50 2.85
N THR A 451 17.36 73.27 2.41
CA THR A 451 18.38 72.22 2.24
C THR A 451 18.21 71.56 0.88
N TYR A 452 19.32 71.22 0.24
CA TYR A 452 19.32 70.45 -1.00
C TYR A 452 19.68 69.01 -0.68
N GLU A 453 18.89 68.08 -1.20
CA GLU A 453 19.05 66.65 -0.98
C GLU A 453 19.87 66.04 -2.12
N GLY A 454 20.63 65.00 -1.81
CA GLY A 454 21.38 64.24 -2.79
C GLY A 454 21.53 62.79 -2.36
N VAL A 455 21.92 61.93 -3.29
CA VAL A 455 22.16 60.51 -3.05
C VAL A 455 23.63 60.20 -3.29
N VAL A 456 24.22 59.46 -2.35
CA VAL A 456 25.58 58.95 -2.44
C VAL A 456 25.55 57.44 -2.58
N GLU A 457 26.28 56.92 -3.55
CA GLU A 457 26.54 55.49 -3.71
C GLU A 457 27.96 55.18 -3.26
N THR A 458 28.11 54.15 -2.42
CA THR A 458 29.41 53.74 -1.88
C THR A 458 29.97 52.53 -2.64
N ALA A 459 31.29 52.46 -2.77
CA ALA A 459 31.96 51.35 -3.43
C ALA A 459 31.87 50.03 -2.64
N GLU A 460 31.67 50.12 -1.31
CA GLU A 460 31.50 48.97 -0.43
C GLU A 460 30.18 49.06 0.36
N THR A 461 29.68 47.92 0.81
CA THR A 461 28.48 47.85 1.65
C THR A 461 28.77 48.38 3.05
N LEU A 462 27.98 49.34 3.49
CA LEU A 462 28.01 49.86 4.87
C LEU A 462 27.26 48.93 5.83
N VAL A 463 27.79 48.76 7.05
CA VAL A 463 27.12 48.02 8.12
C VAL A 463 26.38 49.00 9.01
N GLY A 464 25.16 49.39 8.59
CA GLY A 464 24.31 50.34 9.31
C GLY A 464 22.94 49.76 9.67
N VAL A 465 22.22 50.47 10.54
CA VAL A 465 20.76 50.34 10.67
C VAL A 465 20.11 51.54 10.00
N ASP A 466 18.86 51.40 9.57
CA ASP A 466 18.12 52.51 8.98
C ASP A 466 18.04 53.71 9.95
N GLY A 467 18.22 54.92 9.41
CA GLY A 467 18.30 56.17 10.18
C GLY A 467 19.63 56.43 10.90
N ALA A 468 20.69 55.64 10.66
CA ALA A 468 22.01 55.92 11.21
C ALA A 468 22.57 57.26 10.68
N VAL A 469 23.19 58.04 11.57
CA VAL A 469 23.83 59.32 11.22
C VAL A 469 25.18 59.05 10.57
N VAL A 470 25.37 59.59 9.37
CA VAL A 470 26.63 59.58 8.62
C VAL A 470 27.17 60.99 8.44
N THR A 471 28.48 61.11 8.37
CA THR A 471 29.17 62.34 7.93
C THR A 471 29.70 62.10 6.52
N ILE A 472 29.52 63.07 5.62
CA ILE A 472 29.97 62.96 4.23
C ILE A 472 30.99 64.08 3.98
N ASP A 473 32.22 63.69 3.71
CA ASP A 473 33.31 64.60 3.36
C ASP A 473 33.44 64.65 1.85
N VAL A 474 33.21 65.83 1.26
CA VAL A 474 33.21 66.02 -0.21
C VAL A 474 34.45 66.75 -0.66
N VAL A 475 35.14 66.21 -1.66
CA VAL A 475 36.28 66.89 -2.30
C VAL A 475 35.73 67.92 -3.29
N VAL A 476 35.74 69.19 -2.88
CA VAL A 476 35.17 70.30 -3.65
C VAL A 476 36.05 70.73 -4.82
N GLU A 477 37.36 70.69 -4.64
CA GLU A 477 38.34 71.06 -5.66
C GLU A 477 39.62 70.24 -5.47
N GLN A 478 40.23 69.79 -6.56
CA GLN A 478 41.50 69.06 -6.52
C GLN A 478 42.37 69.48 -7.71
N SER A 479 43.66 69.72 -7.45
CA SER A 479 44.68 69.87 -8.48
C SER A 479 45.66 68.70 -8.39
N LEU A 480 45.79 67.94 -9.48
CA LEU A 480 46.72 66.80 -9.59
C LEU A 480 48.07 67.27 -10.14
N ASP A 481 49.16 66.72 -9.59
CA ASP A 481 50.55 67.07 -9.96
C ASP A 481 50.93 68.56 -9.75
N ALA A 482 50.27 69.22 -8.80
CA ALA A 482 50.51 70.63 -8.46
C ALA A 482 51.90 70.88 -7.83
N VAL A 483 52.58 71.95 -8.28
CA VAL A 483 53.79 72.44 -7.61
C VAL A 483 53.36 73.23 -6.38
N VAL A 484 53.63 72.71 -5.19
CA VAL A 484 53.27 73.38 -3.93
C VAL A 484 54.48 73.99 -3.24
N VAL A 485 54.28 75.17 -2.66
CA VAL A 485 55.22 75.76 -1.71
C VAL A 485 54.51 75.98 -0.38
N PRO A 486 55.19 75.89 0.76
CA PRO A 486 54.57 76.26 2.03
C PRO A 486 54.17 77.74 1.97
N ILE A 487 52.99 78.09 2.49
CA ILE A 487 52.47 79.47 2.43
C ILE A 487 53.45 80.48 3.05
N ALA A 488 54.22 80.07 4.06
CA ALA A 488 55.25 80.89 4.69
C ALA A 488 56.44 81.26 3.77
N ALA A 489 56.59 80.60 2.62
CA ALA A 489 57.60 80.96 1.61
C ALA A 489 57.11 82.05 0.65
N VAL A 490 55.81 82.34 0.63
CA VAL A 490 55.20 83.35 -0.24
C VAL A 490 55.22 84.71 0.45
N LEU A 491 55.83 85.69 -0.21
CA LEU A 491 55.94 87.07 0.25
C LEU A 491 55.09 87.96 -0.66
N SER A 492 54.44 88.97 -0.09
CA SER A 492 53.76 89.99 -0.89
C SER A 492 54.65 91.22 -1.02
N ASP A 493 55.04 91.56 -2.25
CA ASP A 493 55.83 92.76 -2.55
C ASP A 493 55.03 93.65 -3.51
N GLY A 494 54.53 94.79 -3.02
CA GLY A 494 53.75 95.74 -3.83
C GLY A 494 52.42 95.21 -4.38
N GLY A 495 51.86 94.14 -3.79
CA GLY A 495 50.63 93.49 -4.25
C GLY A 495 50.84 92.36 -5.25
N GLN A 496 52.09 92.04 -5.59
CA GLN A 496 52.46 90.84 -6.36
C GLN A 496 53.02 89.78 -5.41
N GLU A 497 52.59 88.54 -5.58
CA GLU A 497 53.10 87.41 -4.82
C GLU A 497 54.44 86.95 -5.40
N ILE A 498 55.43 86.82 -4.53
CA ILE A 498 56.79 86.42 -4.91
C ILE A 498 57.29 85.34 -3.97
N VAL A 499 58.16 84.47 -4.48
CA VAL A 499 58.95 83.53 -3.67
C VAL A 499 60.42 83.78 -3.88
N ARG A 500 61.22 83.40 -2.89
CA ARG A 500 62.68 83.45 -2.97
C ARG A 500 63.22 82.07 -3.29
N VAL A 501 63.69 81.90 -4.52
CA VAL A 501 64.24 80.63 -5.01
C VAL A 501 65.77 80.67 -4.92
N VAL A 502 66.38 79.57 -4.50
CA VAL A 502 67.84 79.38 -4.51
C VAL A 502 68.22 78.65 -5.80
N THR A 503 69.02 79.31 -6.65
CA THR A 503 69.52 78.68 -7.88
C THR A 503 70.57 77.61 -7.57
N PRO A 504 70.86 76.67 -8.49
CA PRO A 504 71.90 75.66 -8.30
C PRO A 504 73.30 76.24 -8.00
N GLU A 505 73.55 77.49 -8.40
CA GLU A 505 74.79 78.24 -8.17
C GLU A 505 74.82 78.95 -6.79
N GLY A 506 73.79 78.77 -5.96
CA GLY A 506 73.70 79.31 -4.59
C GLY A 506 73.26 80.77 -4.51
N VAL A 507 72.68 81.34 -5.57
CA VAL A 507 72.19 82.72 -5.60
C VAL A 507 70.70 82.76 -5.26
N ILE A 508 70.29 83.76 -4.47
CA ILE A 508 68.88 83.96 -4.10
C ILE A 508 68.23 84.90 -5.12
N GLU A 509 67.25 84.39 -5.84
CA GLU A 509 66.43 85.15 -6.79
C GLU A 509 65.02 85.36 -6.23
N ARG A 510 64.47 86.58 -6.39
CA ARG A 510 63.06 86.85 -6.12
C ARG A 510 62.29 86.65 -7.41
N ARG A 511 61.35 85.70 -7.39
CA ARG A 511 60.56 85.37 -8.57
C ARG A 511 59.09 85.60 -8.28
N ALA A 512 58.42 86.31 -9.18
CA ALA A 512 56.98 86.45 -9.13
C ALA A 512 56.32 85.11 -9.39
N ILE A 513 55.29 84.81 -8.61
CA ILE A 513 54.49 83.61 -8.73
C ILE A 513 53.02 83.97 -8.91
N GLU A 514 52.28 83.06 -9.54
CA GLU A 514 50.83 83.04 -9.48
C GLU A 514 50.42 81.86 -8.61
N THR A 515 49.69 82.14 -7.54
CA THR A 515 49.16 81.10 -6.65
C THR A 515 47.85 80.53 -7.17
N GLY A 516 47.65 79.25 -6.89
CA GLY A 516 46.43 78.50 -7.19
C GLY A 516 45.73 78.12 -5.90
N MET A 517 45.35 76.85 -5.81
CA MET A 517 44.67 76.29 -4.65
C MET A 517 45.49 76.42 -3.36
N LEU A 518 44.82 76.78 -2.25
CA LEU A 518 45.41 76.79 -0.92
C LEU A 518 44.88 75.61 -0.13
N ASP A 519 45.79 74.76 0.34
CA ASP A 519 45.49 73.60 1.17
C ASP A 519 46.27 73.68 2.49
N GLY A 520 45.61 74.26 3.51
CA GLY A 520 46.15 74.43 4.85
C GLY A 520 47.48 75.19 4.89
N ALA A 521 48.58 74.45 5.01
CA ALA A 521 49.94 74.99 5.12
C ALA A 521 50.64 75.20 3.77
N TYR A 522 50.07 74.69 2.69
CA TYR A 522 50.63 74.72 1.35
C TYR A 522 49.76 75.56 0.41
N VAL A 523 50.42 76.21 -0.54
CA VAL A 523 49.78 76.92 -1.63
C VAL A 523 50.36 76.41 -2.94
N GLU A 524 49.47 76.07 -3.86
CA GLU A 524 49.82 75.73 -5.23
C GLU A 524 50.41 76.95 -5.93
N VAL A 525 51.46 76.72 -6.70
CA VAL A 525 52.10 77.70 -7.56
C VAL A 525 51.83 77.29 -9.00
N VAL A 526 50.93 78.02 -9.67
CA VAL A 526 50.51 77.79 -11.05
C VAL A 526 51.64 78.17 -12.01
N THR A 527 52.30 79.30 -11.73
CA THR A 527 53.46 79.75 -12.51
C THR A 527 54.53 80.35 -11.61
N GLY A 528 55.80 80.22 -12.05
CA GLY A 528 56.95 80.86 -11.40
C GLY A 528 57.86 79.89 -10.64
N VAL A 529 57.45 78.69 -10.24
CA VAL A 529 58.36 77.71 -9.60
C VAL A 529 58.29 76.38 -10.33
N ALA A 530 59.44 75.75 -10.52
CA ALA A 530 59.53 74.41 -11.09
C ALA A 530 59.72 73.35 -9.99
N PRO A 531 59.24 72.10 -10.20
CA PRO A 531 59.50 71.00 -9.27
C PRO A 531 61.00 70.82 -9.01
N GLY A 532 61.39 70.72 -7.74
CA GLY A 532 62.77 70.50 -7.32
C GLY A 532 63.59 71.77 -7.06
N GLU A 533 63.03 72.96 -7.26
CA GLU A 533 63.65 74.22 -6.83
C GLU A 533 63.53 74.43 -5.31
N TYR A 534 64.56 74.98 -4.68
CA TYR A 534 64.55 75.26 -3.24
C TYR A 534 64.01 76.66 -2.96
N VAL A 535 62.92 76.75 -2.22
CA VAL A 535 62.34 78.01 -1.74
C VAL A 535 62.76 78.31 -0.30
N ILE A 536 63.03 79.58 -0.01
CA ILE A 536 63.45 80.02 1.33
C ILE A 536 62.21 80.27 2.18
N LEU A 537 62.17 79.61 3.35
CA LEU A 537 61.20 79.87 4.40
C LEU A 537 61.78 80.91 5.36
N GLU A 538 61.10 82.03 5.52
CA GLU A 538 61.45 83.01 6.54
C GLU A 538 60.70 82.64 7.81
N ILE A 539 61.37 81.97 8.74
CA ILE A 539 60.82 81.73 10.07
C ILE A 539 61.08 83.01 10.87
N ASP A 540 60.03 83.82 11.04
CA ASP A 540 60.08 84.93 11.97
C ASP A 540 60.29 84.35 13.37
N ARG A 541 61.52 84.46 13.89
CA ARG A 541 61.82 84.10 15.28
C ARG A 541 61.46 85.30 16.15
N SER A 542 60.17 85.41 16.47
CA SER A 542 59.70 86.15 17.66
C SER A 542 59.45 85.19 18.81
#